data_AF-A0AAU1BEY2-F1
#
_entry.id   AF-A0AAU1BEY2-F1
#
_cell.length_a   1.000
_cell.length_b   1.000
_cell.length_c   1.000
_cell.angle_alpha   90.00
_cell.angle_beta   90.00
_cell.angle_gamma   90.00
#
_symmetry.space_group_name_H-M   'P 1'
#
loop_
_entity.id
_entity.type
_entity.pdbx_description
1 polymer ?
#
loop_
_entity_poly.entity_id
_entity_poly.type
_entity_poly.pdbx_seq_one_letter_code
_entity_poly.pdbx_strand_id
1 'polypeptide(L)'
;MFDEDGSLDPLLKFLLYAVLALAIGKMLWEWLTEDVSRWDGTAWHRPGQVLDRAFEHYDPRPVRAAATVTAADLLAQPATPDNVQISKIADFTASNTPLPNWRDHLALWAQQRHRLPAPRPLDQCVVDLRAPELEPARLVDWAGLAKIAGIALKDLPHPERGRRHLPPPQVDSPDGPRWSEPVARDWAEQRRSADGPVALLAGTTTFGTSQPRGLVTDHNLLTKIIKDGLEDEDAKSTTRRFAKTDEKRTQETAATLAWWPAVALSEGPGSIFPMSALRTTLIEAVVGGLADDVERSRKWEKDELSLGDIRTDVVKLLDWYILRDPDATPGLFGDILLIARTRLDLAPEQVGSLLRRSFHLDSELDGETIDTLLDMALPPSAKRAEDR
;
A
#
# COMPACT_ATOMS: atom_id res chain seq x y z
N MET A 1 -9.44 43.71 3.21
CA MET A 1 -8.88 42.37 2.89
C MET A 1 -8.15 42.36 1.55
N PHE A 2 -8.39 43.36 0.70
CA PHE A 2 -7.48 43.83 -0.33
C PHE A 2 -7.20 45.32 -0.04
N ASP A 3 -6.01 45.82 -0.37
CA ASP A 3 -5.72 47.25 -0.41
C ASP A 3 -6.55 47.94 -1.51
N GLU A 4 -6.63 49.27 -1.50
CA GLU A 4 -7.44 50.10 -2.43
C GLU A 4 -7.23 49.79 -3.92
N ASP A 5 -6.10 49.16 -4.28
CA ASP A 5 -5.76 48.74 -5.64
C ASP A 5 -6.17 47.30 -6.00
N GLY A 6 -6.94 46.61 -5.14
CA GLY A 6 -7.33 45.21 -5.35
C GLY A 6 -6.19 44.21 -5.15
N SER A 7 -5.09 44.64 -4.52
CA SER A 7 -3.93 43.83 -4.19
C SER A 7 -4.08 43.21 -2.79
N LEU A 8 -3.81 41.91 -2.66
CA LEU A 8 -3.80 41.21 -1.36
C LEU A 8 -2.83 41.93 -0.40
N ASP A 9 -3.29 42.23 0.81
CA ASP A 9 -2.55 42.89 1.89
C ASP A 9 -1.14 42.26 2.04
N PRO A 10 -0.04 43.06 2.06
CA PRO A 10 1.33 42.57 2.18
C PRO A 10 1.56 41.61 3.35
N LEU A 11 0.87 41.83 4.48
CA LEU A 11 0.99 40.98 5.68
C LEU A 11 0.30 39.62 5.46
N LEU A 12 -0.83 39.62 4.74
CA LEU A 12 -1.55 38.40 4.36
C LEU A 12 -0.79 37.59 3.31
N LYS A 13 -0.11 38.26 2.34
CA LYS A 13 0.81 37.60 1.40
C LYS A 13 1.96 36.93 2.13
N PHE A 14 2.58 37.62 3.10
CA PHE A 14 3.67 37.05 3.89
C PHE A 14 3.23 35.80 4.67
N LEU A 15 2.07 35.86 5.33
CA LEU A 15 1.51 34.71 6.04
C LEU A 15 1.18 33.55 5.09
N LEU A 16 0.60 33.84 3.93
CA LEU A 16 0.31 32.83 2.91
C LEU A 16 1.60 32.16 2.40
N TYR A 17 2.65 32.94 2.11
CA TYR A 17 3.95 32.40 1.70
C TYR A 17 4.63 31.62 2.82
N ALA A 18 4.52 32.04 4.07
CA ALA A 18 5.07 31.30 5.21
C ALA A 18 4.37 29.96 5.41
N VAL A 19 3.04 29.91 5.29
CA VAL A 19 2.26 28.66 5.34
C VAL A 19 2.57 27.76 4.14
N LEU A 20 2.67 28.33 2.94
CA LEU A 20 3.03 27.57 1.73
C LEU A 20 4.46 27.02 1.83
N ALA A 21 5.41 27.81 2.34
CA ALA A 21 6.80 27.39 2.55
C ALA A 21 6.93 26.33 3.66
N LEU A 22 6.13 26.42 4.73
CA LEU A 22 6.05 25.38 5.76
C LEU A 22 5.39 24.10 5.24
N ALA A 23 4.34 24.20 4.42
CA ALA A 23 3.69 23.05 3.81
C ALA A 23 4.60 22.38 2.77
N ILE A 24 5.28 23.17 1.93
CA ILE A 24 6.27 22.69 0.97
C ILE A 24 7.49 22.13 1.70
N GLY A 25 7.95 22.76 2.79
CA GLY A 25 9.06 22.29 3.61
C GLY A 25 8.73 21.00 4.35
N LYS A 26 7.50 20.85 4.85
CA LYS A 26 7.00 19.60 5.45
C LYS A 26 6.86 18.50 4.39
N MET A 27 6.26 18.80 3.24
CA MET A 27 6.20 17.86 2.11
C MET A 27 7.59 17.44 1.62
N LEU A 28 8.53 18.38 1.48
CA LEU A 28 9.91 18.09 1.08
C LEU A 28 10.66 17.31 2.16
N TRP A 29 10.40 17.58 3.43
CA TRP A 29 10.98 16.84 4.55
C TRP A 29 10.42 15.42 4.64
N GLU A 30 9.11 15.23 4.54
CA GLU A 30 8.45 13.93 4.46
C GLU A 30 8.96 13.15 3.23
N TRP A 31 9.01 13.79 2.06
CA TRP A 31 9.56 13.20 0.83
C TRP A 31 11.05 12.84 0.95
N LEU A 32 11.88 13.68 1.57
CA LEU A 32 13.31 13.41 1.79
C LEU A 32 13.57 12.37 2.89
N THR A 33 12.65 12.19 3.84
CA THR A 33 12.84 11.27 4.98
C THR A 33 12.18 9.90 4.79
N GLU A 34 11.21 9.77 3.88
CA GLU A 34 10.60 8.49 3.53
C GLU A 34 11.46 7.66 2.55
N ASP A 35 12.26 8.34 1.70
CA ASP A 35 13.09 7.70 0.67
C ASP A 35 14.50 7.30 1.14
N VAL A 36 14.91 7.65 2.36
CA VAL A 36 16.27 7.41 2.88
C VAL A 36 16.26 6.42 4.03
N SER A 37 17.23 5.51 4.06
CA SER A 37 17.41 4.56 5.16
C SER A 37 17.47 5.28 6.52
N ARG A 38 16.55 4.95 7.43
CA ARG A 38 16.36 5.66 8.70
C ARG A 38 17.03 4.93 9.86
N TRP A 39 17.83 5.64 10.66
CA TRP A 39 18.33 5.16 11.96
C TRP A 39 17.35 5.56 13.07
N ASP A 40 16.94 4.61 13.90
CA ASP A 40 16.00 4.87 15.02
C ASP A 40 16.68 4.94 16.41
N GLY A 41 18.00 4.79 16.46
CA GLY A 41 18.76 4.66 17.71
C GLY A 41 19.27 3.25 17.98
N THR A 42 18.68 2.24 17.33
CA THR A 42 19.00 0.83 17.54
C THR A 42 19.30 0.07 16.25
N ALA A 43 18.62 0.38 15.16
CA ALA A 43 18.77 -0.28 13.87
C ALA A 43 18.60 0.67 12.69
N TRP A 44 19.23 0.30 11.56
CA TRP A 44 18.98 0.93 10.27
C TRP A 44 17.74 0.30 9.65
N HIS A 45 16.89 1.13 9.07
CA HIS A 45 15.67 0.72 8.39
C HIS A 45 15.77 1.01 6.91
N ARG A 46 15.15 0.16 6.10
CA ARG A 46 15.00 0.34 4.65
C ARG A 46 14.03 1.52 4.39
N PRO A 47 14.14 2.17 3.21
CA PRO A 47 13.12 3.13 2.77
C PRO A 47 11.72 2.51 2.78
N GLY A 48 10.71 3.32 3.07
CA GLY A 48 9.34 2.84 3.23
C GLY A 48 8.76 2.31 1.92
N GLN A 49 8.29 1.05 1.90
CA GLN A 49 7.63 0.45 0.72
C GLN A 49 6.28 -0.17 1.05
N VAL A 50 6.18 -0.83 2.21
CA VAL A 50 4.95 -1.49 2.65
C VAL A 50 4.13 -0.52 3.49
N LEU A 51 2.98 -0.09 3.00
CA LEU A 51 2.12 0.86 3.70
C LEU A 51 1.34 0.14 4.81
N ASP A 52 1.52 0.58 6.05
CA ASP A 52 0.66 0.19 7.16
C ASP A 52 -0.47 1.20 7.33
N ARG A 53 -1.62 0.91 6.72
CA ARG A 53 -2.80 1.79 6.77
C ARG A 53 -3.39 1.96 8.16
N ALA A 54 -3.15 1.04 9.10
CA ALA A 54 -3.63 1.20 10.48
C ALA A 54 -2.89 2.32 11.21
N PHE A 55 -1.67 2.65 10.77
CA PHE A 55 -0.83 3.71 11.33
C PHE A 55 -0.55 4.88 10.38
N GLU A 56 -1.01 4.80 9.13
CA GLU A 56 -0.80 5.82 8.08
C GLU A 56 0.68 6.09 7.80
N HIS A 57 1.54 5.09 7.99
CA HIS A 57 2.97 5.18 7.68
C HIS A 57 3.46 3.88 7.05
N TYR A 58 4.64 3.93 6.43
CA TYR A 58 5.30 2.72 5.96
C TYR A 58 5.79 1.88 7.16
N ASP A 59 5.65 0.55 7.08
CA ASP A 59 6.19 -0.36 8.08
C ASP A 59 7.72 -0.24 8.12
N PRO A 60 8.33 0.11 9.27
CA PRO A 60 9.77 0.27 9.37
C PRO A 60 10.46 -1.10 9.29
N ARG A 61 10.98 -1.43 8.11
CA ARG A 61 11.67 -2.71 7.87
C ARG A 61 13.17 -2.61 8.21
N PRO A 62 13.69 -3.31 9.24
CA PRO A 62 15.11 -3.21 9.60
C PRO A 62 16.01 -3.88 8.55
N VAL A 63 17.20 -3.30 8.33
CA VAL A 63 18.30 -3.85 7.53
C VAL A 63 19.07 -4.84 8.40
N ARG A 64 18.91 -6.14 8.13
CA ARG A 64 19.54 -7.18 8.96
C ARG A 64 21.06 -7.17 8.80
N ALA A 65 21.75 -7.24 9.95
CA ALA A 65 23.21 -7.25 10.02
C ALA A 65 23.88 -6.01 9.36
N ALA A 66 23.17 -4.88 9.32
CA ALA A 66 23.76 -3.61 8.95
C ALA A 66 24.91 -3.26 9.89
N ALA A 67 26.03 -2.81 9.32
CA ALA A 67 27.17 -2.30 10.07
C ALA A 67 27.34 -0.81 9.79
N THR A 68 27.25 0.00 10.84
CA THR A 68 27.59 1.41 10.81
C THR A 68 29.11 1.54 10.69
N VAL A 69 29.58 2.26 9.68
CA VAL A 69 31.00 2.60 9.52
C VAL A 69 31.20 4.03 10.01
N THR A 70 31.99 4.17 11.06
CA THR A 70 32.25 5.46 11.70
C THR A 70 33.53 6.11 11.16
N ALA A 71 33.72 7.39 11.46
CA ALA A 71 34.97 8.08 11.16
C ALA A 71 36.14 7.44 11.90
N ALA A 72 35.93 6.94 13.12
CA ALA A 72 36.96 6.22 13.86
C ALA A 72 37.39 4.93 13.13
N ASP A 73 36.45 4.17 12.58
CA ASP A 73 36.75 2.93 11.85
C ASP A 73 37.60 3.18 10.60
N LEU A 74 37.29 4.24 9.86
CA LEU A 74 38.02 4.59 8.64
C LEU A 74 39.36 5.26 8.92
N LEU A 75 39.51 5.97 10.04
CA LEU A 75 40.76 6.63 10.46
C LEU A 75 41.67 5.73 11.32
N ALA A 76 41.26 4.50 11.60
CA ALA A 76 42.10 3.50 12.26
C ALA A 76 43.32 3.07 11.41
N GLN A 77 43.29 3.32 10.10
CA GLN A 77 44.43 3.09 9.20
C GLN A 77 45.09 4.42 8.83
N PRO A 78 46.37 4.42 8.42
CA PRO A 78 47.10 5.65 8.12
C PRO A 78 46.41 6.49 7.04
N ALA A 79 46.26 7.78 7.31
CA ALA A 79 45.79 8.81 6.38
C ALA A 79 46.67 10.05 6.53
N THR A 80 46.91 10.78 5.44
CA THR A 80 47.81 11.93 5.39
C THR A 80 47.01 13.19 5.03
N PRO A 81 46.53 13.95 6.02
CA PRO A 81 45.65 15.11 5.79
C PRO A 81 46.32 16.25 5.01
N ASP A 82 47.65 16.29 4.96
CA ASP A 82 48.42 17.30 4.21
C ASP A 82 48.37 17.09 2.69
N ASN A 83 47.93 15.91 2.22
CA ASN A 83 47.83 15.59 0.80
C ASN A 83 46.57 16.15 0.13
N VAL A 84 45.68 16.81 0.89
CA VAL A 84 44.36 17.25 0.44
C VAL A 84 44.10 18.70 0.84
N GLN A 85 43.22 19.37 0.10
CA GLN A 85 42.85 20.77 0.34
C GLN A 85 41.34 20.95 0.43
N ILE A 86 40.92 22.02 1.11
CA ILE A 86 39.52 22.43 1.19
C ILE A 86 39.21 23.37 0.03
N SER A 87 38.32 22.92 -0.86
CA SER A 87 37.79 23.74 -1.94
C SER A 87 36.72 24.71 -1.44
N LYS A 88 36.61 25.88 -2.08
CA LYS A 88 35.51 26.82 -1.85
C LYS A 88 34.28 26.37 -2.65
N ILE A 89 33.09 26.65 -2.15
CA ILE A 89 31.81 26.32 -2.82
C ILE A 89 31.75 26.90 -4.24
N ALA A 90 32.34 28.08 -4.46
CA ALA A 90 32.40 28.74 -5.78
C ALA A 90 33.24 27.97 -6.82
N ASP A 91 34.17 27.12 -6.38
CA ASP A 91 35.07 26.34 -7.23
C ASP A 91 34.66 24.85 -7.27
N PHE A 92 33.55 24.50 -6.60
CA PHE A 92 33.07 23.12 -6.51
C PHE A 92 32.28 22.76 -7.77
N THR A 93 32.82 21.84 -8.55
CA THR A 93 32.08 21.11 -9.58
C THR A 93 31.87 19.69 -9.10
N ALA A 94 30.61 19.28 -8.93
CA ALA A 94 30.29 17.91 -8.51
C ALA A 94 30.82 16.92 -9.56
N SER A 95 31.81 16.11 -9.18
CA SER A 95 32.32 15.05 -10.05
C SER A 95 31.38 13.85 -10.01
N ASN A 96 31.18 13.21 -11.16
CA ASN A 96 30.50 11.92 -11.24
C ASN A 96 31.39 10.74 -10.78
N THR A 97 32.66 10.99 -10.48
CA THR A 97 33.60 9.97 -9.98
C THR A 97 33.82 10.12 -8.47
N PRO A 98 34.07 9.01 -7.75
CA PRO A 98 34.46 9.07 -6.34
C PRO A 98 35.65 10.00 -6.12
N LEU A 99 35.62 10.74 -5.01
CA LEU A 99 36.71 11.65 -4.68
C LEU A 99 38.00 10.84 -4.42
N PRO A 100 39.11 11.10 -5.13
CA PRO A 100 40.37 10.44 -4.84
C PRO A 100 40.82 10.81 -3.42
N ASN A 101 41.54 9.91 -2.75
CA ASN A 101 42.09 10.13 -1.41
C ASN A 101 41.03 10.53 -0.36
N TRP A 102 39.81 9.99 -0.46
CA TRP A 102 38.70 10.26 0.47
C TRP A 102 39.11 10.19 1.96
N ARG A 103 40.00 9.26 2.32
CA ARG A 103 40.47 9.09 3.70
C ARG A 103 41.32 10.24 4.20
N ASP A 104 42.13 10.83 3.32
CA ASP A 104 42.94 12.01 3.65
C ASP A 104 42.02 13.23 3.86
N HIS A 105 40.96 13.35 3.03
CA HIS A 105 39.90 14.35 3.23
C HIS A 105 39.16 14.15 4.56
N LEU A 106 38.83 12.91 4.92
CA LEU A 106 38.20 12.59 6.20
C LEU A 106 39.13 12.91 7.39
N ALA A 107 40.43 12.66 7.26
CA ALA A 107 41.42 13.00 8.27
C ALA A 107 41.54 14.52 8.46
N LEU A 108 41.56 15.29 7.36
CA LEU A 108 41.57 16.75 7.41
C LEU A 108 40.30 17.29 8.07
N TRP A 109 39.14 16.73 7.74
CA TRP A 109 37.87 17.04 8.39
C TRP A 109 37.91 16.78 9.91
N ALA A 110 38.43 15.62 10.32
CA ALA A 110 38.55 15.26 11.73
C ALA A 110 39.44 16.25 12.51
N GLN A 111 40.56 16.69 11.93
CA GLN A 111 41.44 17.70 12.53
C GLN A 111 40.75 19.06 12.71
N GLN A 112 39.97 19.50 11.71
CA GLN A 112 39.31 20.80 11.77
C GLN A 112 38.15 20.85 12.75
N ARG A 113 37.52 19.72 13.02
CA ARG A 113 36.38 19.61 13.93
C ARG A 113 36.68 20.00 15.37
N HIS A 114 37.94 19.90 15.81
CA HIS A 114 38.37 20.38 17.13
C HIS A 114 38.15 21.89 17.33
N ARG A 115 37.95 22.65 16.24
CA ARG A 115 37.65 24.09 16.29
C ARG A 115 36.16 24.40 16.52
N LEU A 116 35.27 23.41 16.45
CA LEU A 116 33.85 23.58 16.73
C LEU A 116 33.58 23.48 18.23
N PRO A 117 32.58 24.21 18.77
CA PRO A 117 32.15 24.02 20.15
C PRO A 117 31.47 22.64 20.31
N ALA A 118 31.96 21.85 21.26
CA ALA A 118 31.45 20.50 21.60
C ALA A 118 31.37 19.52 20.41
N PRO A 119 32.51 19.16 19.78
CA PRO A 119 32.49 18.17 18.71
C PRO A 119 32.10 16.80 19.27
N ARG A 120 31.22 16.08 18.57
CA ARG A 120 30.93 14.69 18.92
C ARG A 120 32.20 13.82 18.83
N PRO A 121 32.27 12.70 19.55
CA PRO A 121 33.28 11.68 19.33
C PRO A 121 33.28 11.12 17.88
N LEU A 122 34.43 10.65 17.39
CA LEU A 122 34.58 10.15 16.00
C LEU A 122 33.85 8.82 15.75
N ASP A 123 33.74 7.99 16.79
CA ASP A 123 32.94 6.76 16.84
C ASP A 123 31.42 7.05 16.82
N GLN A 124 31.00 8.31 16.99
CA GLN A 124 29.62 8.75 16.81
C GLN A 124 29.40 9.49 15.49
N CYS A 125 30.41 9.54 14.62
CA CYS A 125 30.33 10.19 13.33
C CYS A 125 30.21 9.13 12.24
N VAL A 126 28.98 8.86 11.80
CA VAL A 126 28.71 7.90 10.71
C VAL A 126 29.25 8.46 9.40
N VAL A 127 30.04 7.66 8.70
CA VAL A 127 30.60 7.99 7.38
C VAL A 127 29.98 7.13 6.29
N ASP A 128 29.68 5.88 6.59
CA ASP A 128 29.12 4.94 5.63
C ASP A 128 28.25 3.88 6.33
N LEU A 129 27.41 3.19 5.56
CA LEU A 129 26.55 2.12 5.99
C LEU A 129 26.83 0.89 5.14
N ARG A 130 27.29 -0.20 5.78
CA ARG A 130 27.38 -1.50 5.11
C ARG A 130 26.12 -2.29 5.37
N ALA A 131 25.33 -2.47 4.32
CA ALA A 131 24.16 -3.33 4.32
C ALA A 131 24.49 -4.61 3.53
N PRO A 132 24.60 -5.79 4.17
CA PRO A 132 24.92 -7.04 3.47
C PRO A 132 23.94 -7.39 2.35
N GLU A 133 22.68 -6.95 2.47
CA GLU A 133 21.67 -7.11 1.42
C GLU A 133 21.96 -6.33 0.12
N LEU A 134 22.88 -5.37 0.15
CA LEU A 134 23.33 -4.60 -1.03
C LEU A 134 24.56 -5.20 -1.71
N GLU A 135 25.08 -6.34 -1.23
CA GLU A 135 26.17 -7.06 -1.89
C GLU A 135 25.76 -7.49 -3.30
N PRO A 136 26.58 -7.27 -4.35
CA PRO A 136 26.22 -7.58 -5.74
C PRO A 136 25.74 -9.02 -5.97
N ALA A 137 26.24 -9.98 -5.17
CA ALA A 137 25.85 -11.39 -5.24
C ALA A 137 24.43 -11.69 -4.71
N ARG A 138 23.85 -10.76 -3.93
CA ARG A 138 22.51 -10.87 -3.34
C ARG A 138 21.47 -10.02 -4.07
N LEU A 139 21.89 -9.28 -5.09
CA LEU A 139 20.99 -8.49 -5.90
C LEU A 139 20.30 -9.39 -6.93
N VAL A 140 19.00 -9.18 -7.08
CA VAL A 140 18.15 -9.83 -8.07
C VAL A 140 18.00 -8.93 -9.30
N ASP A 141 17.95 -9.56 -10.46
CA ASP A 141 17.68 -8.91 -11.74
C ASP A 141 16.17 -8.83 -12.00
N TRP A 142 15.80 -8.41 -13.22
CA TRP A 142 14.42 -8.33 -13.67
C TRP A 142 13.65 -9.66 -13.54
N ALA A 143 14.30 -10.78 -13.83
CA ALA A 143 13.68 -12.10 -13.74
C ALA A 143 13.49 -12.54 -12.28
N GLY A 144 14.46 -12.23 -11.42
CA GLY A 144 14.34 -12.43 -9.97
C GLY A 144 13.22 -11.59 -9.36
N LEU A 145 13.06 -10.33 -9.77
CA LEU A 145 11.96 -9.47 -9.34
C LEU A 145 10.59 -10.05 -9.73
N ALA A 146 10.42 -10.49 -10.98
CA ALA A 146 9.19 -11.15 -11.43
C ALA A 146 8.88 -12.41 -10.62
N LYS A 147 9.91 -13.24 -10.38
CA LYS A 147 9.80 -14.48 -9.61
C LYS A 147 9.36 -14.22 -8.17
N ILE A 148 9.94 -13.21 -7.51
CA ILE A 148 9.59 -12.85 -6.13
C ILE A 148 8.15 -12.34 -6.05
N ALA A 149 7.71 -11.55 -7.04
CA ALA A 149 6.33 -11.08 -7.11
C ALA A 149 5.32 -12.13 -7.59
N GLY A 150 5.78 -13.32 -8.02
CA GLY A 150 4.89 -14.38 -8.51
C GLY A 150 4.15 -14.03 -9.81
N ILE A 151 4.70 -13.13 -10.64
CA ILE A 151 4.07 -12.69 -11.89
C ILE A 151 4.95 -13.03 -13.09
N ALA A 152 4.35 -13.09 -14.29
CA ALA A 152 5.13 -13.34 -15.49
C ALA A 152 6.00 -12.12 -15.84
N LEU A 153 7.16 -12.36 -16.45
CA LEU A 153 8.12 -11.31 -16.81
C LEU A 153 7.52 -10.20 -17.70
N LYS A 154 6.58 -10.58 -18.56
CA LYS A 154 5.86 -9.68 -19.47
C LYS A 154 4.83 -8.79 -18.77
N ASP A 155 4.42 -9.16 -17.56
CA ASP A 155 3.40 -8.46 -16.77
C ASP A 155 4.05 -7.48 -15.78
N LEU A 156 5.39 -7.44 -15.71
CA LEU A 156 6.11 -6.40 -14.96
C LEU A 156 5.92 -5.02 -15.63
N PRO A 157 5.73 -3.94 -14.85
CA PRO A 157 5.70 -2.59 -15.38
C PRO A 157 6.97 -2.28 -16.18
N HIS A 158 6.86 -1.63 -17.34
CA HIS A 158 8.06 -1.31 -18.13
C HIS A 158 8.98 -0.33 -17.38
N PRO A 159 10.30 -0.54 -17.29
CA PRO A 159 11.19 0.29 -16.47
C PRO A 159 11.22 1.77 -16.89
N GLU A 160 11.04 2.08 -18.18
CA GLU A 160 11.01 3.46 -18.68
C GLU A 160 9.65 4.16 -18.55
N ARG A 161 8.53 3.42 -18.64
CA ARG A 161 7.17 4.01 -18.69
C ARG A 161 6.38 3.81 -17.40
N GLY A 162 6.71 2.78 -16.63
CA GLY A 162 6.09 2.37 -15.38
C GLY A 162 7.02 2.49 -14.18
N ARG A 163 8.10 3.29 -14.26
CA ARG A 163 9.10 3.45 -13.18
C ARG A 163 8.48 3.84 -11.84
N ARG A 164 7.33 4.54 -11.84
CA ARG A 164 6.58 4.91 -10.63
C ARG A 164 5.97 3.72 -9.88
N HIS A 165 5.83 2.57 -10.54
CA HIS A 165 5.25 1.36 -9.97
C HIS A 165 6.31 0.30 -9.61
N LEU A 166 7.59 0.62 -9.79
CA LEU A 166 8.72 -0.22 -9.44
C LEU A 166 9.51 0.43 -8.30
N PRO A 167 10.15 -0.36 -7.43
CA PRO A 167 11.05 0.20 -6.43
C PRO A 167 12.30 0.76 -7.13
N PRO A 168 12.94 1.81 -6.58
CA PRO A 168 14.17 2.34 -7.14
C PRO A 168 15.27 1.25 -7.14
N PRO A 169 16.00 1.07 -8.25
CA PRO A 169 17.09 0.09 -8.31
C PRO A 169 18.26 0.52 -7.43
N GLN A 170 18.90 -0.45 -6.77
CA GLN A 170 20.11 -0.20 -5.98
C GLN A 170 21.35 -0.14 -6.87
N VAL A 171 21.32 -0.82 -8.02
CA VAL A 171 22.40 -0.76 -9.02
C VAL A 171 21.79 -0.68 -10.42
N ASP A 172 22.15 0.35 -11.16
CA ASP A 172 21.92 0.45 -12.60
C ASP A 172 23.18 -0.05 -13.34
N SER A 173 23.10 -1.25 -13.92
CA SER A 173 24.20 -1.87 -14.68
C SER A 173 23.90 -1.92 -16.18
N PRO A 174 24.90 -2.12 -17.05
CA PRO A 174 24.66 -2.36 -18.49
C PRO A 174 23.73 -3.55 -18.77
N ASP A 175 23.69 -4.54 -17.86
CA ASP A 175 22.81 -5.71 -17.93
C ASP A 175 21.38 -5.40 -17.44
N GLY A 176 21.12 -4.18 -16.97
CA GLY A 176 19.84 -3.71 -16.45
C GLY A 176 19.87 -3.32 -14.97
N PRO A 177 18.73 -2.81 -14.46
CA PRO A 177 18.53 -2.48 -13.05
C PRO A 177 18.55 -3.75 -12.18
N ARG A 178 19.09 -3.63 -10.96
CA ARG A 178 19.11 -4.70 -9.97
C ARG A 178 18.62 -4.21 -8.60
N TRP A 179 17.96 -5.12 -7.88
CA TRP A 179 17.37 -4.84 -6.58
C TRP A 179 17.92 -5.75 -5.50
N SER A 180 17.97 -5.29 -4.25
CA SER A 180 18.18 -6.24 -3.15
C SER A 180 16.97 -7.17 -3.02
N GLU A 181 17.21 -8.43 -2.69
CA GLU A 181 16.13 -9.40 -2.49
C GLU A 181 15.09 -8.93 -1.45
N PRO A 182 15.47 -8.32 -0.31
CA PRO A 182 14.49 -7.79 0.65
C PRO A 182 13.63 -6.66 0.05
N VAL A 183 14.21 -5.74 -0.73
CA VAL A 183 13.44 -4.68 -1.42
C VAL A 183 12.45 -5.27 -2.43
N ALA A 184 12.88 -6.28 -3.19
CA ALA A 184 11.99 -6.97 -4.12
C ALA A 184 10.80 -7.64 -3.39
N ARG A 185 11.03 -8.21 -2.19
CA ARG A 185 9.96 -8.80 -1.35
C ARG A 185 8.98 -7.76 -0.83
N ASP A 186 9.49 -6.66 -0.27
CA ASP A 186 8.64 -5.58 0.27
C ASP A 186 7.76 -4.98 -0.83
N TRP A 187 8.32 -4.72 -2.01
CA TRP A 187 7.54 -4.27 -3.17
C TRP A 187 6.50 -5.31 -3.61
N ALA A 188 6.87 -6.59 -3.65
CA ALA A 188 5.94 -7.66 -4.00
C ALA A 188 4.78 -7.77 -2.99
N GLU A 189 5.04 -7.58 -1.70
CA GLU A 189 4.02 -7.52 -0.66
C GLU A 189 3.05 -6.34 -0.89
N GLN A 190 3.59 -5.13 -1.09
CA GLN A 190 2.77 -3.93 -1.34
C GLN A 190 1.92 -4.10 -2.60
N ARG A 191 2.51 -4.66 -3.68
CA ARG A 191 1.80 -4.97 -4.92
C ARG A 191 0.70 -6.00 -4.71
N ARG A 192 0.99 -7.07 -3.97
CA ARG A 192 0.02 -8.12 -3.65
C ARG A 192 -1.14 -7.56 -2.84
N SER A 193 -0.88 -6.61 -1.94
CA SER A 193 -1.94 -5.94 -1.19
C SER A 193 -2.84 -5.10 -2.11
N ALA A 194 -2.28 -4.34 -3.03
CA ALA A 194 -3.03 -3.49 -3.96
C ALA A 194 -3.80 -4.29 -5.03
N ASP A 195 -3.11 -5.17 -5.76
CA ASP A 195 -3.67 -5.82 -6.95
C ASP A 195 -4.22 -7.23 -6.67
N GLY A 196 -3.81 -7.85 -5.56
CA GLY A 196 -4.13 -9.23 -5.22
C GLY A 196 -5.63 -9.48 -4.99
N PRO A 197 -6.36 -8.63 -4.23
CA PRO A 197 -7.80 -8.78 -4.07
C PRO A 197 -8.56 -8.78 -5.40
N VAL A 198 -8.17 -7.91 -6.34
CA VAL A 198 -8.78 -7.83 -7.68
C VAL A 198 -8.55 -9.12 -8.46
N ALA A 199 -7.32 -9.64 -8.45
CA ALA A 199 -6.98 -10.89 -9.14
C ALA A 199 -7.67 -12.11 -8.50
N LEU A 200 -7.73 -12.18 -7.17
CA LEU A 200 -8.37 -13.26 -6.41
C LEU A 200 -9.88 -13.31 -6.64
N LEU A 201 -10.51 -12.13 -6.65
CA LEU A 201 -11.96 -11.98 -6.78
C LEU A 201 -12.36 -11.61 -8.23
N ALA A 202 -11.56 -12.00 -9.21
CA ALA A 202 -11.91 -11.88 -10.62
C ALA A 202 -12.80 -13.04 -11.07
N GLY A 203 -13.80 -12.73 -11.89
CA GLY A 203 -14.58 -13.69 -12.65
C GLY A 203 -14.55 -13.35 -14.14
N THR A 204 -14.88 -14.32 -14.99
CA THR A 204 -15.01 -14.09 -16.43
C THR A 204 -16.48 -14.02 -16.79
N THR A 205 -16.89 -12.96 -17.48
CA THR A 205 -18.25 -12.83 -18.03
C THR A 205 -18.44 -13.72 -19.26
N THR A 206 -19.69 -13.85 -19.72
CA THR A 206 -19.99 -14.49 -21.02
C THR A 206 -19.32 -13.80 -22.21
N PHE A 207 -18.84 -12.56 -22.05
CA PHE A 207 -18.15 -11.80 -23.08
C PHE A 207 -16.63 -12.05 -23.10
N GLY A 208 -16.11 -12.92 -22.21
CA GLY A 208 -14.68 -13.22 -22.13
C GLY A 208 -13.86 -12.11 -21.47
N THR A 209 -14.50 -11.14 -20.82
CA THR A 209 -13.82 -10.07 -20.08
C THR A 209 -13.72 -10.42 -18.59
N SER A 210 -12.55 -10.12 -18.01
CA SER A 210 -12.32 -10.23 -16.56
C SER A 210 -13.02 -9.07 -15.86
N GLN A 211 -13.78 -9.38 -14.82
CA GLN A 211 -14.62 -8.44 -14.06
C GLN A 211 -14.65 -8.86 -12.58
N PRO A 212 -15.01 -7.96 -11.64
CA PRO A 212 -15.24 -8.35 -10.25
C PRO A 212 -16.25 -9.49 -10.14
N ARG A 213 -15.99 -10.48 -9.28
CA ARG A 213 -16.80 -11.69 -9.13
C ARG A 213 -18.25 -11.37 -8.74
N GLY A 214 -18.48 -10.32 -7.97
CA GLY A 214 -19.80 -9.82 -7.63
C GLY A 214 -20.59 -9.36 -8.87
N LEU A 215 -19.96 -8.60 -9.75
CA LEU A 215 -20.56 -8.15 -11.01
C LEU A 215 -20.88 -9.35 -11.94
N VAL A 216 -19.98 -10.32 -12.02
CA VAL A 216 -20.21 -11.56 -12.79
C VAL A 216 -21.39 -12.35 -12.22
N THR A 217 -21.48 -12.43 -10.90
CA THR A 217 -22.58 -13.13 -10.22
C THR A 217 -23.92 -12.44 -10.49
N ASP A 218 -23.98 -11.12 -10.37
CA ASP A 218 -25.16 -10.31 -10.69
C ASP A 218 -25.58 -10.47 -12.15
N HIS A 219 -24.61 -10.37 -13.07
CA HIS A 219 -24.84 -10.58 -14.48
C HIS A 219 -25.45 -11.96 -14.77
N ASN A 220 -24.88 -13.02 -14.19
CA ASN A 220 -25.35 -14.39 -14.42
C ASN A 220 -26.75 -14.61 -13.84
N LEU A 221 -27.02 -14.06 -12.65
CA LEU A 221 -28.35 -14.12 -12.04
C LEU A 221 -29.39 -13.39 -12.88
N LEU A 222 -29.11 -12.16 -13.30
CA LEU A 222 -30.00 -11.34 -14.12
C LEU A 222 -30.19 -11.95 -15.52
N THR A 223 -29.15 -12.56 -16.09
CA THR A 223 -29.25 -13.31 -17.34
C THR A 223 -30.28 -14.43 -17.22
N LYS A 224 -30.25 -15.19 -16.13
CA LYS A 224 -31.22 -16.26 -15.88
C LYS A 224 -32.64 -15.70 -15.76
N ILE A 225 -32.83 -14.67 -14.93
CA ILE A 225 -34.15 -14.04 -14.74
C ILE A 225 -34.73 -13.51 -16.06
N ILE A 226 -33.91 -12.83 -16.87
CA ILE A 226 -34.35 -12.28 -18.16
C ILE A 226 -34.64 -13.39 -19.16
N LYS A 227 -33.80 -14.43 -19.22
CA LYS A 227 -34.02 -15.59 -20.08
C LYS A 227 -35.35 -16.27 -19.76
N ASP A 228 -35.58 -16.59 -18.49
CA ASP A 228 -36.82 -17.25 -18.03
C ASP A 228 -38.03 -16.39 -18.43
N GLY A 229 -37.94 -15.06 -18.28
CA GLY A 229 -38.99 -14.13 -18.72
C GLY A 229 -39.23 -14.08 -20.24
N LEU A 230 -38.18 -14.18 -21.06
CA LEU A 230 -38.31 -14.22 -22.52
C LEU A 230 -38.97 -15.53 -22.99
N GLU A 231 -38.61 -16.65 -22.38
CA GLU A 231 -39.17 -17.97 -22.69
C GLU A 231 -40.65 -18.07 -22.31
N ASP A 232 -41.03 -17.53 -21.15
CA ASP A 232 -42.42 -17.46 -20.70
C ASP A 232 -43.31 -16.65 -21.66
N GLU A 233 -42.80 -15.54 -22.19
CA GLU A 233 -43.53 -14.71 -23.16
C GLU A 233 -43.67 -15.38 -24.53
N ASP A 234 -42.62 -16.05 -25.01
CA ASP A 234 -42.68 -16.83 -26.24
C ASP A 234 -43.66 -18.02 -26.11
N ALA A 235 -43.71 -18.65 -24.93
CA ALA A 235 -44.67 -19.71 -24.64
C ALA A 235 -46.12 -19.22 -24.60
N LYS A 236 -46.40 -17.97 -24.27
CA LYS A 236 -47.77 -17.39 -24.28
C LYS A 236 -48.22 -16.94 -25.67
N SER A 237 -47.29 -16.60 -26.56
CA SER A 237 -47.62 -16.12 -27.90
C SER A 237 -47.88 -17.29 -28.88
N THR A 238 -49.14 -17.50 -29.28
CA THR A 238 -49.52 -18.50 -30.30
C THR A 238 -48.83 -18.30 -31.64
N THR A 239 -48.48 -17.06 -32.00
CA THR A 239 -47.77 -16.73 -33.24
C THR A 239 -46.26 -17.05 -33.16
N ARG A 240 -45.65 -16.97 -31.97
CA ARG A 240 -44.21 -17.25 -31.78
C ARG A 240 -43.91 -18.69 -31.37
N ARG A 241 -44.88 -19.44 -30.83
CA ARG A 241 -44.75 -20.89 -30.53
C ARG A 241 -44.25 -21.74 -31.70
N PHE A 242 -44.50 -21.32 -32.94
CA PHE A 242 -44.08 -22.04 -34.15
C PHE A 242 -42.73 -21.57 -34.70
N ALA A 243 -42.20 -20.44 -34.22
CA ALA A 243 -40.82 -20.07 -34.44
C ALA A 243 -39.97 -20.89 -33.46
N LYS A 244 -39.09 -21.75 -33.97
CA LYS A 244 -38.13 -22.47 -33.14
C LYS A 244 -37.19 -21.42 -32.54
N THR A 245 -37.46 -20.97 -31.32
CA THR A 245 -36.60 -20.01 -30.63
C THR A 245 -35.22 -20.64 -30.52
N ASP A 246 -34.22 -19.99 -31.11
CA ASP A 246 -32.83 -20.44 -31.02
C ASP A 246 -32.36 -20.16 -29.58
N GLU A 247 -32.33 -21.22 -28.76
CA GLU A 247 -31.97 -21.17 -27.34
C GLU A 247 -30.65 -20.41 -27.12
N LYS A 248 -29.69 -20.59 -28.04
CA LYS A 248 -28.40 -19.89 -28.00
C LYS A 248 -28.59 -18.38 -28.17
N ARG A 249 -29.44 -17.97 -29.11
CA ARG A 249 -29.75 -16.57 -29.35
C ARG A 249 -30.51 -15.94 -28.18
N THR A 250 -31.43 -16.67 -27.55
CA THR A 250 -32.15 -16.21 -26.34
C THR A 250 -31.18 -16.01 -25.18
N GLN A 251 -30.27 -16.96 -24.96
CA GLN A 251 -29.22 -16.86 -23.95
C GLN A 251 -28.32 -15.64 -24.18
N GLU A 252 -27.83 -15.44 -25.41
CA GLU A 252 -26.98 -14.29 -25.78
C GLU A 252 -27.71 -12.95 -25.64
N THR A 253 -29.00 -12.91 -26.00
CA THR A 253 -29.83 -11.71 -25.84
C THR A 253 -30.06 -11.40 -24.36
N ALA A 254 -30.39 -12.40 -23.55
CA ALA A 254 -30.58 -12.24 -22.12
C ALA A 254 -29.29 -11.78 -21.42
N ALA A 255 -28.14 -12.35 -21.78
CA ALA A 255 -26.84 -11.92 -21.26
C ALA A 255 -26.53 -10.46 -21.62
N THR A 256 -26.77 -10.08 -22.88
CA THR A 256 -26.58 -8.69 -23.33
C THR A 256 -27.48 -7.71 -22.58
N LEU A 257 -28.74 -8.08 -22.33
CA LEU A 257 -29.69 -7.25 -21.59
C LEU A 257 -29.36 -7.18 -20.09
N ALA A 258 -28.83 -8.26 -19.50
CA ALA A 258 -28.46 -8.34 -18.10
C ALA A 258 -27.26 -7.47 -17.72
N TRP A 259 -26.39 -7.15 -18.70
CA TRP A 259 -25.19 -6.36 -18.46
C TRP A 259 -25.48 -4.98 -17.86
N TRP A 260 -26.44 -4.26 -18.42
CA TRP A 260 -26.79 -2.91 -17.97
C TRP A 260 -27.24 -2.83 -16.51
N PRO A 261 -28.24 -3.61 -16.06
CA PRO A 261 -28.62 -3.61 -14.66
C PRO A 261 -27.52 -4.14 -13.75
N ALA A 262 -26.69 -5.11 -14.18
CA ALA A 262 -25.57 -5.60 -13.36
C ALA A 262 -24.52 -4.51 -13.10
N VAL A 263 -24.13 -3.76 -14.14
CA VAL A 263 -23.21 -2.62 -14.01
C VAL A 263 -23.84 -1.51 -13.16
N ALA A 264 -25.14 -1.23 -13.34
CA ALA A 264 -25.84 -0.22 -12.54
C ALA A 264 -25.92 -0.55 -11.04
N LEU A 265 -25.65 -1.79 -10.62
CA LEU A 265 -25.54 -2.15 -9.20
C LEU A 265 -24.17 -1.85 -8.59
N SER A 266 -23.14 -1.72 -9.43
CA SER A 266 -21.73 -1.80 -8.99
C SER A 266 -20.87 -0.61 -9.42
N GLU A 267 -21.09 -0.04 -10.61
CA GLU A 267 -20.21 0.96 -11.21
C GLU A 267 -20.96 2.15 -11.85
N GLY A 268 -20.33 3.33 -11.76
CA GLY A 268 -20.61 4.49 -12.60
C GLY A 268 -21.47 5.61 -11.97
N PRO A 269 -21.54 6.78 -12.63
CA PRO A 269 -22.28 7.96 -12.15
C PRO A 269 -23.81 7.78 -12.11
N GLY A 270 -24.31 6.60 -12.52
CA GLY A 270 -25.71 6.18 -12.40
C GLY A 270 -25.89 4.90 -11.59
N SER A 271 -24.90 4.50 -10.77
CA SER A 271 -25.05 3.38 -9.86
C SER A 271 -26.25 3.61 -8.94
N ILE A 272 -27.10 2.60 -8.82
CA ILE A 272 -28.26 2.60 -7.92
C ILE A 272 -27.78 2.63 -6.46
N PHE A 273 -26.61 2.06 -6.19
CA PHE A 273 -26.00 2.00 -4.86
C PHE A 273 -24.82 2.96 -4.75
N PRO A 274 -24.86 3.91 -3.81
CA PRO A 274 -23.73 4.83 -3.59
C PRO A 274 -22.59 4.10 -2.86
N MET A 275 -21.70 3.45 -3.62
CA MET A 275 -20.61 2.61 -3.08
C MET A 275 -19.75 3.33 -2.04
N SER A 276 -19.43 4.62 -2.26
CA SER A 276 -18.66 5.42 -1.29
C SER A 276 -19.42 5.66 0.01
N ALA A 277 -20.74 5.88 -0.04
CA ALA A 277 -21.55 6.04 1.16
C ALA A 277 -21.72 4.71 1.88
N LEU A 278 -21.93 3.61 1.15
CA LEU A 278 -22.01 2.27 1.70
C LEU A 278 -20.70 1.90 2.43
N ARG A 279 -19.54 2.17 1.82
CA ARG A 279 -18.24 1.98 2.45
C ARG A 279 -18.15 2.67 3.80
N THR A 280 -18.49 3.96 3.87
CA THR A 280 -18.50 4.72 5.13
C THR A 280 -19.46 4.12 6.15
N THR A 281 -20.67 3.73 5.73
CA THR A 281 -21.64 3.08 6.62
C THR A 281 -21.13 1.74 7.17
N LEU A 282 -20.44 0.94 6.35
CA LEU A 282 -19.86 -0.33 6.79
C LEU A 282 -18.74 -0.12 7.81
N ILE A 283 -17.86 0.87 7.58
CA ILE A 283 -16.82 1.25 8.53
C ILE A 283 -17.43 1.63 9.87
N GLU A 284 -18.41 2.55 9.86
CA GLU A 284 -19.07 3.01 11.10
C GLU A 284 -19.88 1.90 11.78
N ALA A 285 -20.46 0.96 11.03
CA ALA A 285 -21.18 -0.19 11.60
C ALA A 285 -20.23 -1.15 12.33
N VAL A 286 -19.06 -1.46 11.75
CA VAL A 286 -18.04 -2.30 12.39
C VAL A 286 -17.48 -1.60 13.62
N VAL A 287 -17.05 -0.35 13.47
CA VAL A 287 -16.47 0.44 14.58
C VAL A 287 -17.48 0.69 15.69
N GLY A 288 -18.76 0.91 15.36
CA GLY A 288 -19.83 1.05 16.35
C GLY A 288 -20.00 -0.21 17.20
N GLY A 289 -19.98 -1.40 16.58
CA GLY A 289 -20.00 -2.67 17.31
C GLY A 289 -18.79 -2.84 18.23
N LEU A 290 -17.59 -2.47 17.76
CA LEU A 290 -16.39 -2.47 18.58
C LEU A 290 -16.50 -1.51 19.77
N ALA A 291 -17.08 -0.32 19.57
CA ALA A 291 -17.27 0.67 20.62
C ALA A 291 -18.20 0.14 21.71
N ASP A 292 -19.31 -0.51 21.33
CA ASP A 292 -20.25 -1.14 22.25
C ASP A 292 -19.56 -2.23 23.11
N ASP A 293 -18.67 -3.02 22.52
CA ASP A 293 -17.92 -4.06 23.23
C ASP A 293 -16.87 -3.49 24.18
N VAL A 294 -16.19 -2.41 23.80
CA VAL A 294 -15.26 -1.67 24.67
C VAL A 294 -16.01 -1.04 25.85
N GLU A 295 -17.15 -0.39 25.60
CA GLU A 295 -17.98 0.17 26.66
C GLU A 295 -18.50 -0.91 27.62
N ARG A 296 -18.98 -2.04 27.06
CA ARG A 296 -19.41 -3.18 27.86
C ARG A 296 -18.27 -3.75 28.70
N SER A 297 -17.07 -3.88 28.16
CA SER A 297 -15.94 -4.40 28.93
C SER A 297 -15.53 -3.46 30.08
N ARG A 298 -15.53 -2.15 29.84
CA ARG A 298 -15.27 -1.12 30.87
C ARG A 298 -16.31 -1.14 31.98
N LYS A 299 -17.59 -1.27 31.63
CA LYS A 299 -18.70 -1.29 32.60
C LYS A 299 -18.65 -2.48 33.56
N TRP A 300 -18.07 -3.60 33.13
CA TRP A 300 -18.03 -4.85 33.90
C TRP A 300 -16.65 -5.13 34.50
N GLU A 301 -15.72 -4.15 34.47
CA GLU A 301 -14.35 -4.25 35.00
C GLU A 301 -13.64 -5.56 34.64
N LYS A 302 -13.78 -5.98 33.37
CA LYS A 302 -13.09 -7.19 32.91
C LYS A 302 -11.59 -6.90 32.72
N ASP A 303 -10.76 -7.75 33.29
CA ASP A 303 -9.30 -7.70 33.11
C ASP A 303 -8.87 -7.90 31.65
N GLU A 304 -9.68 -8.60 30.85
CA GLU A 304 -9.41 -8.86 29.43
C GLU A 304 -10.54 -8.34 28.55
N LEU A 305 -10.16 -7.52 27.55
CA LEU A 305 -11.09 -6.98 26.57
C LEU A 305 -11.54 -8.11 25.62
N SER A 306 -12.82 -8.46 25.70
CA SER A 306 -13.42 -9.47 24.82
C SER A 306 -14.24 -8.78 23.73
N LEU A 307 -13.73 -8.81 22.50
CA LEU A 307 -14.45 -8.34 21.31
C LEU A 307 -15.39 -9.45 20.80
N GLY A 308 -16.68 -9.14 20.73
CA GLY A 308 -17.69 -9.99 20.10
C GLY A 308 -17.56 -9.95 18.59
N ASP A 309 -18.12 -10.97 17.93
CA ASP A 309 -18.07 -11.07 16.47
C ASP A 309 -18.83 -9.93 15.80
N ILE A 310 -18.37 -9.55 14.60
CA ILE A 310 -19.08 -8.57 13.79
C ILE A 310 -20.45 -9.15 13.46
N ARG A 311 -21.50 -8.33 13.56
CA ARG A 311 -22.86 -8.78 13.26
C ARG A 311 -22.94 -9.40 11.86
N THR A 312 -23.63 -10.53 11.76
CA THR A 312 -23.80 -11.30 10.52
C THR A 312 -24.32 -10.46 9.34
N ASP A 313 -25.24 -9.52 9.59
CA ASP A 313 -25.77 -8.65 8.53
C ASP A 313 -24.72 -7.67 8.00
N VAL A 314 -23.81 -7.21 8.86
CA VAL A 314 -22.68 -6.37 8.47
C VAL A 314 -21.65 -7.19 7.68
N VAL A 315 -21.34 -8.42 8.11
CA VAL A 315 -20.41 -9.31 7.37
C VAL A 315 -20.94 -9.60 5.95
N LYS A 316 -22.23 -9.89 5.80
CA LYS A 316 -22.84 -10.12 4.48
C LYS A 316 -22.77 -8.88 3.56
N LEU A 317 -22.92 -7.69 4.13
CA LEU A 317 -22.76 -6.46 3.34
C LEU A 317 -21.29 -6.15 3.02
N LEU A 318 -20.35 -6.51 3.91
CA LEU A 318 -18.92 -6.45 3.62
C LEU A 318 -18.56 -7.39 2.47
N ASP A 319 -19.01 -8.65 2.48
CA ASP A 319 -18.85 -9.59 1.37
C ASP A 319 -19.39 -9.01 0.06
N TRP A 320 -20.62 -8.49 0.10
CA TRP A 320 -21.28 -7.90 -1.05
C TRP A 320 -20.47 -6.74 -1.64
N TYR A 321 -19.91 -5.87 -0.77
CA TYR A 321 -19.08 -4.74 -1.16
C TYR A 321 -17.75 -5.20 -1.76
N ILE A 322 -17.03 -6.08 -1.06
CA ILE A 322 -15.71 -6.60 -1.45
C ILE A 322 -15.77 -7.33 -2.80
N LEU A 323 -16.83 -8.09 -3.05
CA LEU A 323 -17.02 -8.79 -4.32
C LEU A 323 -17.23 -7.85 -5.52
N ARG A 324 -17.66 -6.60 -5.28
CA ARG A 324 -17.94 -5.60 -6.33
C ARG A 324 -16.83 -4.57 -6.47
N ASP A 325 -16.15 -4.26 -5.38
CA ASP A 325 -15.06 -3.29 -5.35
C ASP A 325 -13.82 -3.88 -4.63
N PRO A 326 -13.22 -4.94 -5.20
CA PRO A 326 -12.11 -5.63 -4.55
C PRO A 326 -10.87 -4.73 -4.36
N ASP A 327 -10.64 -3.77 -5.26
CA ASP A 327 -9.54 -2.79 -5.20
C ASP A 327 -9.62 -1.90 -3.95
N ALA A 328 -10.83 -1.56 -3.49
CA ALA A 328 -11.01 -0.78 -2.27
C ALA A 328 -10.82 -1.57 -0.97
N THR A 329 -10.72 -2.90 -1.03
CA THR A 329 -10.69 -3.78 0.17
C THR A 329 -9.55 -3.45 1.14
N PRO A 330 -8.28 -3.28 0.70
CA PRO A 330 -7.20 -2.91 1.63
C PRO A 330 -7.44 -1.57 2.30
N GLY A 331 -8.05 -0.62 1.57
CA GLY A 331 -8.43 0.67 2.13
C GLY A 331 -9.56 0.55 3.15
N LEU A 332 -10.59 -0.23 2.86
CA LEU A 332 -11.71 -0.48 3.77
C LEU A 332 -11.22 -1.05 5.11
N PHE A 333 -10.39 -2.10 5.09
CA PHE A 333 -9.83 -2.66 6.32
C PHE A 333 -8.85 -1.72 7.01
N GLY A 334 -8.02 -1.01 6.24
CA GLY A 334 -7.12 0.01 6.77
C GLY A 334 -7.85 1.08 7.59
N ASP A 335 -8.97 1.60 7.09
CA ASP A 335 -9.76 2.63 7.79
C ASP A 335 -10.43 2.08 9.04
N ILE A 336 -10.98 0.86 8.99
CA ILE A 336 -11.55 0.19 10.18
C ILE A 336 -10.48 0.09 11.28
N LEU A 337 -9.28 -0.37 10.93
CA LEU A 337 -8.17 -0.54 11.86
C LEU A 337 -7.66 0.79 12.40
N LEU A 338 -7.51 1.80 11.54
CA LEU A 338 -7.09 3.14 11.92
C LEU A 338 -8.07 3.77 12.92
N ILE A 339 -9.36 3.70 12.63
CA ILE A 339 -10.40 4.28 13.49
C ILE A 339 -10.49 3.51 14.81
N ALA A 340 -10.45 2.17 14.77
CA ALA A 340 -10.45 1.35 15.97
C ALA A 340 -9.25 1.67 16.88
N ARG A 341 -8.04 1.80 16.31
CA ARG A 341 -6.84 2.18 17.07
C ARG A 341 -6.96 3.59 17.65
N THR A 342 -7.30 4.56 16.83
CA THR A 342 -7.25 5.98 17.23
C THR A 342 -8.40 6.41 18.14
N ARG A 343 -9.61 5.83 17.97
CA ARG A 343 -10.78 6.18 18.77
C ARG A 343 -11.04 5.24 19.93
N LEU A 344 -10.71 3.96 19.79
CA LEU A 344 -11.07 2.91 20.76
C LEU A 344 -9.86 2.32 21.48
N ASP A 345 -8.63 2.72 21.11
CA ASP A 345 -7.36 2.21 21.67
C ASP A 345 -7.20 0.68 21.49
N LEU A 346 -7.74 0.16 20.38
CA LEU A 346 -7.65 -1.26 20.04
C LEU A 346 -6.38 -1.55 19.23
N ALA A 347 -5.68 -2.63 19.57
CA ALA A 347 -4.52 -3.06 18.80
C ALA A 347 -4.97 -3.57 17.41
N PRO A 348 -4.31 -3.17 16.30
CA PRO A 348 -4.68 -3.63 14.96
C PRO A 348 -4.72 -5.16 14.81
N GLU A 349 -3.83 -5.89 15.48
CA GLU A 349 -3.82 -7.36 15.47
C GLU A 349 -5.07 -7.99 16.09
N GLN A 350 -5.62 -7.38 17.16
CA GLN A 350 -6.85 -7.85 17.79
C GLN A 350 -8.04 -7.68 16.85
N VAL A 351 -8.13 -6.52 16.19
CA VAL A 351 -9.19 -6.21 15.22
C VAL A 351 -9.04 -7.04 13.93
N GLY A 352 -7.81 -7.26 13.45
CA GLY A 352 -7.53 -8.15 12.32
C GLY A 352 -7.94 -9.59 12.60
N SER A 353 -7.64 -10.08 13.81
CA SER A 353 -8.08 -11.41 14.27
C SER A 353 -9.60 -11.53 14.37
N LEU A 354 -10.27 -10.47 14.85
CA LEU A 354 -11.73 -10.39 14.88
C LEU A 354 -12.34 -10.44 13.47
N LEU A 355 -11.81 -9.64 12.53
CA LEU A 355 -12.25 -9.64 11.14
C LEU A 355 -12.14 -11.05 10.57
N ARG A 356 -10.97 -11.68 10.69
CA ARG A 356 -10.76 -13.06 10.21
C ARG A 356 -11.78 -14.03 10.80
N ARG A 357 -11.97 -14.00 12.13
CA ARG A 357 -12.95 -14.87 12.81
C ARG A 357 -14.39 -14.61 12.33
N SER A 358 -14.78 -13.35 12.19
CA SER A 358 -16.15 -12.98 11.79
C SER A 358 -16.45 -13.36 10.34
N PHE A 359 -15.50 -13.16 9.41
CA PHE A 359 -15.64 -13.62 8.03
C PHE A 359 -15.76 -15.15 7.97
N HIS A 360 -14.91 -15.90 8.68
CA HIS A 360 -15.03 -17.38 8.69
C HIS A 360 -16.39 -17.88 9.22
N LEU A 361 -17.05 -17.13 10.10
CA LEU A 361 -18.34 -17.51 10.67
C LEU A 361 -19.52 -17.17 9.75
N ASP A 362 -19.53 -15.97 9.18
CA ASP A 362 -20.72 -15.38 8.58
C ASP A 362 -20.61 -15.06 7.09
N SER A 363 -19.41 -15.22 6.49
CA SER A 363 -19.19 -14.95 5.07
C SER A 363 -19.73 -16.06 4.17
N GLU A 364 -20.12 -15.69 2.95
CA GLU A 364 -20.45 -16.63 1.88
C GLU A 364 -19.22 -17.09 1.07
N LEU A 365 -18.05 -16.52 1.32
CA LEU A 365 -16.78 -16.96 0.74
C LEU A 365 -16.28 -18.22 1.43
N ASP A 366 -15.57 -19.08 0.69
CA ASP A 366 -14.89 -20.22 1.29
C ASP A 366 -13.69 -19.78 2.14
N GLY A 367 -13.34 -20.58 3.15
CA GLY A 367 -12.30 -20.24 4.12
C GLY A 367 -10.93 -19.97 3.51
N GLU A 368 -10.54 -20.69 2.44
CA GLU A 368 -9.27 -20.47 1.76
C GLU A 368 -9.23 -19.11 1.04
N THR A 369 -10.34 -18.73 0.39
CA THR A 369 -10.51 -17.41 -0.20
C THR A 369 -10.47 -16.31 0.86
N ILE A 370 -11.11 -16.51 2.01
CA ILE A 370 -11.10 -15.56 3.14
C ILE A 370 -9.68 -15.34 3.65
N ASP A 371 -8.96 -16.42 3.96
CA ASP A 371 -7.60 -16.33 4.49
C ASP A 371 -6.67 -15.66 3.47
N THR A 372 -6.75 -16.07 2.21
CA THR A 372 -5.94 -15.46 1.14
C THR A 372 -6.26 -13.97 0.98
N LEU A 373 -7.54 -13.59 1.00
CA LEU A 373 -7.97 -12.19 0.88
C LEU A 373 -7.43 -11.36 2.04
N LEU A 374 -7.62 -11.82 3.28
CA LEU A 374 -7.20 -11.09 4.48
C LEU A 374 -5.68 -10.99 4.58
N ASP A 375 -4.93 -12.03 4.18
CA ASP A 375 -3.47 -12.00 4.13
C ASP A 375 -2.92 -10.96 3.14
N MET A 376 -3.68 -10.63 2.10
CA MET A 376 -3.33 -9.58 1.14
C MET A 376 -3.81 -8.20 1.60
N ALA A 377 -5.05 -8.10 2.07
CA ALA A 377 -5.72 -6.83 2.30
C ALA A 377 -5.45 -6.21 3.69
N LEU A 378 -5.16 -7.02 4.72
CA LEU A 378 -4.81 -6.48 6.03
C LEU A 378 -3.39 -5.87 6.01
N PRO A 379 -3.17 -4.72 6.67
CA PRO A 379 -1.84 -4.15 6.83
C PRO A 379 -0.96 -5.00 7.77
N PRO A 380 0.39 -4.86 7.72
CA PRO A 380 1.31 -5.69 8.50
C PRO A 380 1.02 -5.73 10.00
N SER A 381 0.69 -4.60 10.62
CA SER A 381 0.35 -4.53 12.05
C SER A 381 -0.88 -5.34 12.45
N ALA A 382 -1.79 -5.64 11.53
CA ALA A 382 -2.98 -6.42 11.76
C ALA A 382 -2.78 -7.93 11.51
N LYS A 383 -1.64 -8.33 10.94
CA LYS A 383 -1.24 -9.73 10.76
C LYS A 383 -0.51 -10.24 12.01
N ARG A 384 -0.65 -11.53 12.30
CA ARG A 384 0.05 -12.19 13.42
C ARG A 384 1.55 -12.12 13.18
N ALA A 385 2.34 -12.09 14.26
CA ALA A 385 3.80 -12.04 14.17
C ALA A 385 4.42 -13.25 13.42
N GLU A 386 3.75 -14.40 13.39
CA GLU A 386 4.18 -15.59 12.64
C GLU A 386 4.01 -15.42 11.11
N ASP A 387 3.14 -14.49 10.69
CA ASP A 387 2.83 -14.19 9.29
C ASP A 387 3.68 -13.02 8.73
N ARG A 388 4.57 -12.42 9.55
CA ARG A 388 5.37 -11.21 9.21
C ARG A 388 6.79 -11.49 8.70
#